data_AF-A0A6L5XP47-F1
#
_entry.id   AF-A0A6L5XP47-F1
#
_cell.length_a   1.000
_cell.length_b   1.000
_cell.length_c   1.000
_cell.angle_alpha   90.00
_cell.angle_beta   90.00
_cell.angle_gamma   90.00
#
_symmetry.space_group_name_H-M   'P 1'
#
loop_
_entity.id
_entity.type
_entity.pdbx_description
1 polymer ?
#
loop_
_entity_poly.entity_id
_entity_poly.type
_entity_poly.pdbx_seq_one_letter_code
_entity_poly.pdbx_strand_id
1 'polypeptide(L)'
;MKIRSLLLTLVLALSFALAACDFDGGVEQGRCVAFDPAAKTLTIVVDVTHDQFNPHYSGGVHTYKLPAEARDMGPVPAVGGRLMVDLEKSSLLLYDPASKSVKELPVQFTDVEKNIGAKHPKVAGKTFPIVDKEKESVTIYSRRLEALITFKVPAPALDLPPYTWTAGDEMRIAFRNSDKNQAIRIMNVSKTNIFQK
;
A
#
# COMPACT_ATOMS: atom_id res chain seq x y z
N MET A 1 -35.96 37.80 13.39
CA MET A 1 -34.68 37.44 12.73
C MET A 1 -34.53 35.93 12.60
N LYS A 2 -35.14 35.24 11.61
CA LYS A 2 -34.81 33.80 11.37
C LYS A 2 -34.91 33.33 9.91
N ILE A 3 -35.67 34.02 9.05
CA ILE A 3 -35.80 33.65 7.62
C ILE A 3 -34.63 34.14 6.75
N ARG A 4 -34.07 35.33 7.04
CA ARG A 4 -32.92 35.87 6.30
C ARG A 4 -31.62 35.07 6.52
N SER A 5 -31.47 34.43 7.68
CA SER A 5 -30.30 33.59 7.99
C SER A 5 -30.35 32.21 7.32
N LEU A 6 -31.55 31.74 6.93
CA LEU A 6 -31.73 30.43 6.30
C LEU A 6 -31.47 30.47 4.79
N LEU A 7 -31.75 31.61 4.14
CA LEU A 7 -31.43 31.83 2.73
C LEU A 7 -29.92 31.99 2.49
N LEU A 8 -29.17 32.59 3.42
CA LEU A 8 -27.71 32.75 3.30
C LEU A 8 -26.93 31.44 3.49
N THR A 9 -27.42 30.52 4.32
CA THR A 9 -26.81 29.18 4.46
C THR A 9 -27.12 28.26 3.27
N LEU A 10 -28.29 28.42 2.63
CA LEU A 10 -28.65 27.64 1.45
C LEU A 10 -27.83 28.05 0.21
N VAL A 11 -27.51 29.34 0.05
CA VAL A 11 -26.68 29.86 -1.05
C VAL A 11 -25.20 29.45 -0.90
N LEU A 12 -24.70 29.33 0.34
CA LEU A 12 -23.33 28.87 0.59
C LEU A 12 -23.18 27.35 0.35
N ALA A 13 -24.21 26.55 0.65
CA ALA A 13 -24.23 25.12 0.34
C ALA A 13 -24.36 24.84 -1.18
N LEU A 14 -25.07 25.70 -1.92
CA LEU A 14 -25.23 25.57 -3.38
C LEU A 14 -23.97 25.99 -4.16
N SER A 15 -23.12 26.85 -3.59
CA SER A 15 -21.87 27.29 -4.22
C SER A 15 -20.75 26.24 -4.12
N PHE A 16 -20.81 25.30 -3.18
CA PHE A 16 -19.93 24.12 -3.16
C PHE A 16 -20.42 22.98 -4.07
N ALA A 17 -21.72 22.93 -4.39
CA ALA A 17 -22.25 21.94 -5.34
C ALA A 17 -21.86 22.25 -6.79
N LEU A 18 -21.62 23.52 -7.15
CA LEU A 18 -21.25 23.93 -8.51
C LEU A 18 -19.76 23.72 -8.85
N ALA A 19 -18.89 23.53 -7.85
CA ALA A 19 -17.46 23.24 -8.07
C ALA A 19 -17.13 21.73 -8.03
N ALA A 20 -18.08 20.88 -7.63
CA ALA A 20 -17.90 19.44 -7.53
C ALA A 20 -18.35 18.65 -8.79
N CYS A 21 -18.92 19.33 -9.78
CA CYS A 21 -19.43 18.67 -11.00
C CYS A 21 -18.38 18.46 -12.12
N ASP A 22 -17.18 19.04 -12.02
CA ASP A 22 -16.14 18.97 -13.08
C ASP A 22 -14.87 18.21 -12.65
N PHE A 23 -14.97 17.30 -11.69
CA PHE A 23 -13.86 16.38 -11.42
C PHE A 23 -13.85 15.22 -12.42
N ASP A 24 -13.31 15.47 -13.61
CA ASP A 24 -12.94 14.42 -14.56
C ASP A 24 -11.61 13.79 -14.14
N GLY A 25 -11.70 12.75 -13.32
CA GLY A 25 -10.54 12.10 -12.74
C GLY A 25 -10.87 10.79 -12.04
N GLY A 26 -9.83 10.15 -11.53
CA GLY A 26 -9.92 8.86 -10.87
C GLY A 26 -9.12 8.83 -9.58
N VAL A 27 -9.39 7.80 -8.79
CA VAL A 27 -8.61 7.43 -7.61
C VAL A 27 -8.21 5.98 -7.76
N GLU A 28 -6.90 5.71 -7.62
CA GLU A 28 -6.39 4.36 -7.50
C GLU A 28 -5.78 4.15 -6.12
N GLN A 29 -5.92 2.94 -5.60
CA GLN A 29 -5.30 2.51 -4.36
C GLN A 29 -4.44 1.27 -4.64
N GLY A 30 -3.31 1.16 -3.95
CA GLY A 30 -2.41 0.04 -4.17
C GLY A 30 -1.24 0.02 -3.20
N ARG A 31 -0.42 -1.01 -3.32
CA ARG A 31 0.78 -1.16 -2.50
C ARG A 31 1.98 -0.51 -3.16
N CYS A 32 2.71 0.31 -2.41
CA CYS A 32 3.94 0.95 -2.87
C CYS A 32 5.06 -0.09 -3.08
N VAL A 33 5.59 -0.15 -4.30
CA VAL A 33 6.67 -1.06 -4.69
C VAL A 33 7.92 -0.35 -5.21
N ALA A 34 7.82 0.95 -5.51
CA ALA A 34 8.98 1.81 -5.75
C ALA A 34 8.64 3.27 -5.40
N PHE A 35 9.64 4.02 -4.91
CA PHE A 35 9.54 5.45 -4.66
C PHE A 35 10.88 6.09 -4.94
N ASP A 36 10.91 7.07 -5.83
CA ASP A 36 12.10 7.82 -6.19
C ASP A 36 11.86 9.32 -5.95
N PRO A 37 12.41 9.90 -4.86
CA PRO A 37 12.26 11.32 -4.57
C PRO A 37 13.04 12.22 -5.55
N ALA A 38 14.10 11.72 -6.18
CA ALA A 38 14.90 12.49 -7.14
C ALA A 38 14.18 12.57 -8.50
N ALA A 39 13.69 11.44 -9.00
CA ALA A 39 12.86 11.39 -10.21
C ALA A 39 11.42 11.90 -9.96
N LYS A 40 11.04 12.12 -8.70
CA LYS A 40 9.69 12.46 -8.25
C LYS A 40 8.66 11.47 -8.78
N THR A 41 8.88 10.18 -8.53
CA THR A 41 7.94 9.12 -8.92
C THR A 41 7.58 8.17 -7.78
N LEU A 42 6.40 7.57 -7.91
CA LEU A 42 5.86 6.52 -7.04
C LEU A 42 5.28 5.41 -7.92
N THR A 43 5.64 4.16 -7.65
CA THR A 43 5.06 2.99 -8.31
C THR A 43 4.23 2.17 -7.33
N ILE A 44 3.01 1.82 -7.74
CA ILE A 44 2.13 0.94 -6.99
C ILE A 44 1.75 -0.31 -7.79
N VAL A 45 1.39 -1.37 -7.08
CA VAL A 45 0.57 -2.45 -7.61
C VAL A 45 -0.86 -2.21 -7.15
N VAL A 46 -1.78 -2.07 -8.09
CA VAL A 46 -3.18 -1.71 -7.85
C VAL A 46 -3.91 -2.81 -7.08
N ASP A 47 -4.65 -2.39 -6.06
CA ASP A 47 -5.65 -3.22 -5.40
C ASP A 47 -6.91 -3.34 -6.28
N VAL A 48 -7.30 -4.56 -6.64
CA VAL A 48 -8.47 -4.80 -7.50
C VAL A 48 -9.79 -4.86 -6.74
N THR A 49 -9.76 -5.08 -5.42
CA THR A 49 -11.00 -5.20 -4.63
C THR A 49 -11.52 -3.86 -4.15
N HIS A 50 -10.64 -2.86 -4.06
CA HIS A 50 -10.94 -1.56 -3.43
C HIS A 50 -11.44 -1.72 -1.98
N ASP A 51 -11.08 -2.84 -1.32
CA ASP A 51 -11.40 -3.12 0.07
C ASP A 51 -10.18 -2.83 0.94
N GLN A 52 -10.28 -1.79 1.77
CA GLN A 52 -9.21 -1.39 2.68
C GLN A 52 -8.84 -2.51 3.68
N PHE A 53 -9.77 -3.38 4.05
CA PHE A 53 -9.54 -4.46 5.02
C PHE A 53 -9.01 -5.72 4.34
N ASN A 54 -9.51 -6.04 3.15
CA ASN A 54 -9.14 -7.22 2.37
C ASN A 54 -8.71 -6.87 0.93
N PRO A 55 -7.59 -6.13 0.75
CA PRO A 55 -7.10 -5.75 -0.56
C PRO A 55 -6.48 -6.95 -1.28
N HIS A 56 -6.61 -6.97 -2.61
CA HIS A 56 -5.98 -7.95 -3.48
C HIS A 56 -5.09 -7.28 -4.53
N TYR A 57 -3.77 -7.37 -4.34
CA TYR A 57 -2.79 -6.63 -5.15
C TYR A 57 -2.35 -7.42 -6.39
N SER A 58 -3.31 -7.76 -7.24
CA SER A 58 -3.08 -8.42 -8.54
C SER A 58 -3.42 -7.53 -9.73
N GLY A 59 -3.64 -6.23 -9.50
CA GLY A 59 -3.93 -5.27 -10.55
C GLY A 59 -2.70 -4.84 -11.34
N GLY A 60 -2.84 -3.77 -12.12
CA GLY A 60 -1.76 -3.19 -12.90
C GLY A 60 -0.62 -2.63 -12.02
N VAL A 61 0.58 -2.57 -12.59
CA VAL A 61 1.73 -1.86 -12.02
C VAL A 61 1.76 -0.46 -12.61
N HIS A 62 1.41 0.56 -11.82
CA HIS A 62 1.31 1.93 -12.31
C HIS A 62 2.34 2.83 -11.63
N THR A 63 2.95 3.70 -12.42
CA THR A 63 3.92 4.70 -11.94
C THR A 63 3.36 6.09 -12.15
N TYR A 64 3.38 6.88 -11.08
CA TYR A 64 2.90 8.25 -11.05
C TYR A 64 4.05 9.21 -10.79
N LYS A 65 4.00 10.38 -11.42
CA LYS A 65 4.74 11.55 -10.98
C LYS A 65 4.12 12.06 -9.67
N LEU A 66 4.97 12.49 -8.73
CA LEU A 66 4.50 13.10 -7.48
C LEU A 66 3.73 14.40 -7.75
N PRO A 67 2.86 14.82 -6.83
CA PRO A 67 2.17 16.11 -6.92
C PRO A 67 3.17 17.26 -7.02
N ALA A 68 2.78 18.32 -7.72
CA ALA A 68 3.60 19.52 -7.87
C ALA A 68 3.90 20.20 -6.52
N GLU A 69 2.88 20.24 -5.65
CA GLU A 69 2.96 20.86 -4.34
C GLU A 69 3.19 19.82 -3.24
N ALA A 70 4.15 20.09 -2.34
CA ALA A 70 4.47 19.17 -1.26
C ALA A 70 3.29 18.92 -0.29
N ARG A 71 2.38 19.88 -0.15
CA ARG A 71 1.17 19.77 0.69
C ARG A 71 0.19 18.70 0.20
N ASP A 72 0.26 18.35 -1.08
CA ASP A 72 -0.62 17.35 -1.72
C ASP A 72 -0.02 15.94 -1.64
N MET A 73 1.17 15.80 -1.02
CA MET A 73 1.81 14.54 -0.69
C MET A 73 1.64 14.23 0.80
N GLY A 74 1.07 13.07 1.11
CA GLY A 74 1.03 12.54 2.47
C GLY A 74 2.40 12.06 2.96
N PRO A 75 2.46 11.38 4.12
CA PRO A 75 3.71 10.84 4.65
C PRO A 75 4.47 9.99 3.62
N VAL A 76 5.80 10.14 3.58
CA VAL A 76 6.68 9.38 2.68
C VAL A 76 6.43 7.88 2.82
N PRO A 77 6.24 7.14 1.71
CA PRO A 77 5.93 5.73 1.76
C PRO A 77 7.14 4.86 2.09
N ALA A 78 6.90 3.76 2.81
CA ALA A 78 7.78 2.61 2.82
C ALA A 78 7.56 1.78 1.55
N VAL A 79 8.66 1.32 0.94
CA VAL A 79 8.64 0.43 -0.22
C VAL A 79 8.77 -1.01 0.27
N GLY A 80 8.01 -1.93 -0.34
CA GLY A 80 8.18 -3.36 -0.07
C GLY A 80 7.72 -4.24 -1.23
N GLY A 81 8.47 -5.30 -1.50
CA GLY A 81 8.20 -6.19 -2.63
C GLY A 81 7.10 -7.21 -2.36
N ARG A 82 6.74 -7.47 -1.10
CA ARG A 82 5.72 -8.45 -0.73
C ARG A 82 4.33 -7.83 -0.87
N LEU A 83 3.56 -8.35 -1.82
CA LEU A 83 2.20 -7.92 -2.10
C LEU A 83 1.20 -8.68 -1.23
N MET A 84 1.29 -10.01 -1.17
CA MET A 84 0.34 -10.85 -0.43
C MET A 84 1.01 -12.09 0.16
N VAL A 85 0.37 -12.63 1.19
CA VAL A 85 0.66 -13.95 1.76
C VAL A 85 -0.63 -14.76 1.61
N ASP A 86 -0.62 -15.77 0.75
CA ASP A 86 -1.74 -16.68 0.56
C ASP A 86 -1.45 -17.98 1.32
N LEU A 87 -1.98 -18.06 2.55
CA LEU A 87 -1.77 -19.21 3.43
C LEU A 87 -2.45 -20.48 2.89
N GLU A 88 -3.55 -20.34 2.15
CA GLU A 88 -4.31 -21.46 1.62
C GLU A 88 -3.61 -22.08 0.41
N LYS A 89 -3.09 -21.24 -0.50
CA LYS A 89 -2.35 -21.69 -1.68
C LYS A 89 -0.89 -22.01 -1.42
N SER A 90 -0.39 -21.74 -0.20
CA SER A 90 1.03 -21.88 0.11
C SER A 90 1.91 -21.07 -0.83
N SER A 91 1.55 -19.80 -1.05
CA SER A 91 2.28 -18.92 -1.95
C SER A 91 2.36 -17.48 -1.46
N LEU A 92 3.32 -16.76 -2.01
CA LEU A 92 3.47 -15.31 -1.85
C LEU A 92 3.25 -14.64 -3.19
N LEU A 93 2.60 -13.48 -3.15
CA LEU A 93 2.55 -12.58 -4.28
C LEU A 93 3.63 -11.52 -4.10
N LEU A 94 4.56 -11.41 -5.05
CA LEU A 94 5.72 -10.53 -4.99
C LEU A 94 5.76 -9.62 -6.22
N TYR A 95 6.29 -8.42 -6.05
CA TYR A 95 6.67 -7.55 -7.15
C TYR A 95 8.11 -7.87 -7.60
N ASP A 96 8.29 -8.12 -8.90
CA ASP A 96 9.61 -8.24 -9.50
C ASP A 96 10.01 -6.90 -10.16
N PRO A 97 11.03 -6.20 -9.64
CA PRO A 97 11.48 -4.93 -10.20
C PRO A 97 12.13 -5.09 -11.58
N ALA A 98 12.67 -6.27 -11.92
CA ALA A 98 13.34 -6.50 -13.20
C ALA A 98 12.33 -6.57 -14.35
N SER A 99 11.26 -7.35 -14.18
CA SER A 99 10.17 -7.45 -15.16
C SER A 99 9.06 -6.43 -14.96
N LYS A 100 9.11 -5.62 -13.88
CA LYS A 100 8.07 -4.68 -13.47
C LYS A 100 6.68 -5.32 -13.41
N SER A 101 6.62 -6.55 -12.90
CA SER A 101 5.40 -7.36 -12.89
C SER A 101 5.18 -8.01 -11.53
N VAL A 102 3.94 -8.48 -11.33
CA VAL A 102 3.59 -9.33 -10.21
C VAL A 102 3.99 -10.77 -10.53
N LYS A 103 4.59 -11.47 -9.55
CA LYS A 103 4.94 -12.89 -9.64
C LYS A 103 4.45 -13.63 -8.41
N GLU A 104 4.01 -14.85 -8.63
CA GLU A 104 3.71 -15.78 -7.55
C GLU A 104 4.95 -16.61 -7.22
N LEU A 105 5.24 -16.74 -5.94
CA LEU A 105 6.30 -17.59 -5.41
C LEU A 105 5.66 -18.66 -4.53
N PRO A 106 5.63 -19.93 -4.97
CA PRO A 106 5.29 -21.04 -4.10
C PRO A 106 6.27 -21.12 -2.93
N VAL A 107 5.76 -21.34 -1.73
CA VAL A 107 6.55 -21.45 -0.50
C VAL A 107 6.07 -22.61 0.34
N GLN A 108 6.92 -23.08 1.26
CA GLN A 108 6.50 -24.03 2.28
C GLN A 108 6.43 -23.32 3.63
N PHE A 109 5.22 -23.06 4.13
CA PHE A 109 5.05 -22.54 5.50
C PHE A 109 5.49 -23.59 6.52
N THR A 110 6.46 -23.24 7.35
CA THR A 110 6.97 -24.12 8.41
C THR A 110 6.42 -23.74 9.77
N ASP A 111 6.01 -22.48 9.94
CA ASP A 111 5.37 -22.00 11.15
C ASP A 111 4.46 -20.80 10.85
N VAL A 112 3.27 -20.77 11.45
CA VAL A 112 2.28 -19.70 11.30
C VAL A 112 1.63 -19.45 12.65
N GLU A 113 2.17 -18.49 13.38
CA GLU A 113 1.61 -18.06 14.66
C GLU A 113 0.59 -16.94 14.42
N LYS A 114 -0.69 -17.21 14.67
CA LYS A 114 -1.79 -16.22 14.58
C LYS A 114 -2.02 -15.49 15.90
N ASN A 115 -2.83 -14.44 15.87
CA ASN A 115 -3.16 -13.58 17.03
C ASN A 115 -1.93 -12.85 17.61
N ILE A 116 -0.95 -12.57 16.75
CA ILE A 116 0.26 -11.82 17.08
C ILE A 116 0.03 -10.35 16.68
N GLY A 117 -0.53 -9.57 17.61
CA GLY A 117 -0.69 -8.13 17.44
C GLY A 117 0.65 -7.37 17.51
N ALA A 118 0.68 -6.11 17.07
CA ALA A 118 1.92 -5.33 16.95
C ALA A 118 2.64 -5.06 18.30
N LYS A 119 1.92 -5.19 19.42
CA LYS A 119 2.46 -5.03 20.78
C LYS A 119 2.93 -6.36 21.39
N HIS A 120 2.75 -7.49 20.71
CA HIS A 120 3.11 -8.79 21.23
C HIS A 120 4.64 -8.89 21.42
N PRO A 121 5.15 -9.48 22.52
CA PRO A 121 6.61 -9.53 22.80
C PRO A 121 7.45 -10.20 21.72
N LYS A 122 6.84 -11.10 20.94
CA LYS A 122 7.53 -11.76 19.81
C LYS A 122 7.86 -10.79 18.66
N VAL A 123 7.17 -9.66 18.53
CA VAL A 123 7.34 -8.70 17.41
C VAL A 123 7.69 -7.29 17.86
N ALA A 124 7.26 -6.86 19.05
CA ALA A 124 7.52 -5.53 19.57
C ALA A 124 9.03 -5.30 19.71
N GLY A 125 9.53 -4.19 19.13
CA GLY A 125 10.95 -3.84 19.16
C GLY A 125 11.85 -4.70 18.27
N LYS A 126 11.30 -5.59 17.44
CA LYS A 126 12.05 -6.42 16.49
C LYS A 126 11.87 -5.95 15.05
N THR A 127 12.88 -6.21 14.24
CA THR A 127 12.85 -5.92 12.80
C THR A 127 12.59 -7.19 12.01
N PHE A 128 11.71 -7.09 11.02
CA PHE A 128 11.39 -8.14 10.05
C PHE A 128 11.60 -7.60 8.63
N PRO A 129 11.91 -8.45 7.63
CA PRO A 129 12.05 -9.90 7.71
C PRO A 129 13.31 -10.36 8.45
N ILE A 130 13.31 -11.62 8.88
CA ILE A 130 14.52 -12.35 9.29
C ILE A 130 14.78 -13.39 8.20
N VAL A 131 15.92 -13.32 7.53
CA VAL A 131 16.32 -14.31 6.51
C VAL A 131 17.38 -15.21 7.14
N ASP A 132 17.08 -16.50 7.23
CA ASP A 132 17.97 -17.53 7.75
C ASP A 132 18.44 -18.40 6.57
N LYS A 133 19.67 -18.15 6.11
CA LYS A 133 20.24 -18.88 4.96
C LYS A 133 20.58 -20.34 5.29
N GLU A 134 20.88 -20.67 6.55
CA GLU A 134 21.18 -22.03 6.96
C GLU A 134 19.93 -22.91 6.99
N LYS A 135 18.80 -22.33 7.42
CA LYS A 135 17.50 -23.00 7.44
C LYS A 135 16.68 -22.81 6.16
N GLU A 136 17.22 -22.08 5.20
CA GLU A 136 16.59 -21.71 3.93
C GLU A 136 15.21 -21.07 4.14
N SER A 137 15.08 -20.24 5.18
CA SER A 137 13.79 -19.73 5.62
C SER A 137 13.75 -18.21 5.77
N VAL A 138 12.54 -17.67 5.67
CA VAL A 138 12.24 -16.27 5.90
C VAL A 138 11.12 -16.20 6.93
N THR A 139 11.34 -15.41 7.98
CA THR A 139 10.31 -15.06 8.97
C THR A 139 9.85 -13.64 8.73
N ILE A 140 8.54 -13.45 8.58
CA ILE A 140 7.90 -12.15 8.42
C ILE A 140 6.86 -11.91 9.50
N TYR A 141 6.68 -10.64 9.84
CA TYR A 141 5.49 -10.18 10.55
C TYR A 141 4.48 -9.58 9.56
N SER A 142 3.23 -10.02 9.65
CA SER A 142 2.10 -9.43 8.93
C SER A 142 1.15 -8.79 9.92
N ARG A 143 1.12 -7.45 9.94
CA ARG A 143 0.19 -6.69 10.77
C ARG A 143 -1.27 -6.95 10.37
N ARG A 144 -1.55 -7.05 9.07
CA ARG A 144 -2.92 -7.27 8.56
C ARG A 144 -3.46 -8.64 8.94
N LEU A 145 -2.62 -9.67 8.88
CA LEU A 145 -3.01 -11.04 9.28
C LEU A 145 -2.87 -11.28 10.78
N GLU A 146 -2.35 -10.30 11.53
CA GLU A 146 -1.90 -10.45 12.93
C GLU A 146 -1.13 -11.75 13.15
N ALA A 147 -0.11 -11.98 12.31
CA ALA A 147 0.60 -13.26 12.30
C ALA A 147 2.11 -13.09 12.14
N LEU A 148 2.86 -13.95 12.85
CA LEU A 148 4.27 -14.20 12.65
C LEU A 148 4.41 -15.48 11.82
N ILE A 149 5.03 -15.37 10.65
CA ILE A 149 4.97 -16.41 9.62
C ILE A 149 6.39 -16.76 9.20
N THR A 150 6.75 -18.04 9.26
CA THR A 150 8.02 -18.56 8.77
C THR A 150 7.76 -19.54 7.64
N PHE A 151 8.51 -19.39 6.54
CA PHE A 151 8.41 -20.25 5.37
C PHE A 151 9.77 -20.49 4.74
N LYS A 152 9.91 -21.62 4.05
CA LYS A 152 11.05 -21.90 3.19
C LYS A 152 10.89 -21.26 1.82
N VAL A 153 12.02 -20.84 1.26
CA VAL A 153 12.09 -20.31 -0.11
C VAL A 153 13.16 -21.06 -0.91
N PRO A 154 13.05 -21.13 -2.25
CA PRO A 154 14.10 -21.68 -3.10
C PRO A 154 15.44 -20.97 -2.90
N ALA A 155 16.56 -21.67 -3.07
CA ALA A 155 17.90 -21.11 -2.84
C ALA A 155 18.16 -19.74 -3.54
N PRO A 156 17.78 -19.52 -4.82
CA PRO A 156 17.98 -18.21 -5.46
C PRO A 156 17.20 -17.07 -4.79
N ALA A 157 16.11 -17.39 -4.09
CA ALA A 157 15.30 -16.39 -3.41
C ALA A 157 15.97 -15.92 -2.11
N LEU A 158 16.83 -16.72 -1.47
CA LEU A 158 17.53 -16.33 -0.23
C LEU A 158 18.48 -15.14 -0.41
N ASP A 159 18.91 -14.88 -1.65
CA ASP A 159 19.76 -13.75 -2.01
C ASP A 159 18.98 -12.51 -2.46
N LEU A 160 17.64 -12.59 -2.50
CA LEU A 160 16.81 -11.42 -2.77
C LEU A 160 16.96 -10.40 -1.63
N PRO A 161 16.93 -9.09 -1.96
CA PRO A 161 17.12 -8.05 -0.97
C PRO A 161 16.01 -8.09 0.10
N PRO A 162 16.29 -7.74 1.37
CA PRO A 162 15.32 -7.87 2.46
C PRO A 162 13.97 -7.18 2.21
N TYR A 163 13.95 -6.05 1.48
CA TYR A 163 12.70 -5.34 1.19
C TYR A 163 11.72 -6.18 0.35
N THR A 164 12.20 -7.17 -0.42
CA THR A 164 11.38 -8.12 -1.17
C THR A 164 10.36 -8.81 -0.26
N TRP A 165 10.75 -9.07 0.97
CA TRP A 165 9.91 -9.76 1.95
C TRP A 165 9.09 -8.80 2.80
N THR A 166 9.23 -7.48 2.65
CA THR A 166 8.45 -6.49 3.41
C THR A 166 7.19 -6.09 2.64
N ALA A 167 6.13 -5.73 3.36
CA ALA A 167 4.98 -5.07 2.74
C ALA A 167 5.25 -3.56 2.66
N GLY A 168 5.12 -2.99 1.45
CA GLY A 168 5.11 -1.54 1.29
C GLY A 168 3.85 -0.91 1.87
N ASP A 169 3.89 0.41 2.03
CA ASP A 169 2.73 1.19 2.46
C ASP A 169 1.61 1.14 1.41
N GLU A 170 0.39 1.24 1.88
CA GLU A 170 -0.80 1.40 1.05
C GLU A 170 -0.99 2.87 0.68
N MET A 171 -1.06 3.13 -0.62
CA MET A 171 -1.09 4.45 -1.20
C MET A 171 -2.39 4.66 -1.94
N ARG A 172 -2.96 5.87 -1.82
CA ARG A 172 -4.12 6.32 -2.59
C ARG A 172 -3.73 7.52 -3.43
N ILE A 173 -3.91 7.40 -4.73
CA ILE A 173 -3.47 8.36 -5.74
C ILE A 173 -4.70 8.91 -6.44
N ALA A 174 -4.90 10.21 -6.38
CA ALA A 174 -5.87 10.90 -7.22
C ALA A 174 -5.16 11.46 -8.46
N PHE A 175 -5.84 11.44 -9.61
CA PHE A 175 -5.35 11.96 -10.89
C PHE A 175 -6.50 12.53 -11.74
N ARG A 176 -6.15 13.26 -12.80
CA ARG A 176 -7.10 13.68 -13.84
C ARG A 176 -7.04 12.69 -15.00
N ASN A 177 -8.17 12.41 -15.66
CA ASN A 177 -8.19 11.47 -16.78
C ASN A 177 -7.35 11.94 -17.97
N SER A 178 -7.21 13.26 -18.14
CA SER A 178 -6.33 13.88 -19.14
C SER A 178 -4.84 13.60 -18.93
N ASP A 179 -4.40 13.31 -17.70
CA ASP A 179 -3.02 12.92 -17.38
C ASP A 179 -3.02 11.96 -16.18
N LYS A 180 -3.34 10.69 -16.47
CA LYS A 180 -3.41 9.63 -15.45
C LYS A 180 -2.10 9.46 -14.68
N ASN A 181 -0.95 9.70 -15.32
CA ASN A 181 0.36 9.47 -14.70
C ASN A 181 0.83 10.64 -13.85
N GLN A 182 0.11 11.77 -13.82
CA GLN A 182 0.38 12.89 -12.93
C GLN A 182 -0.56 12.83 -11.71
N ALA A 183 0.00 12.54 -10.54
CA ALA A 183 -0.79 12.60 -9.32
C ALA A 183 -1.15 14.06 -9.02
N ILE A 184 -2.43 14.32 -8.72
CA ILE A 184 -2.88 15.58 -8.12
C ILE A 184 -2.76 15.54 -6.60
N ARG A 185 -2.91 14.34 -6.01
CA ARG A 185 -2.77 14.10 -4.57
C ARG A 185 -2.34 12.66 -4.34
N ILE A 186 -1.44 12.47 -3.39
CA ILE A 186 -1.03 11.14 -2.92
C ILE A 186 -1.24 11.09 -1.40
N MET A 187 -1.96 10.07 -0.93
CA MET A 187 -2.13 9.80 0.49
C MET A 187 -1.48 8.48 0.85
N ASN A 188 -0.75 8.47 1.97
CA ASN A 188 -0.27 7.24 2.58
C ASN A 188 -1.34 6.73 3.56
N VAL A 189 -2.15 5.78 3.11
CA VAL A 189 -3.27 5.22 3.89
C VAL A 189 -2.76 4.44 5.10
N SER A 190 -1.60 3.78 4.98
CA SER A 190 -0.99 3.03 6.10
C SER A 190 -0.54 3.91 7.26
N LYS A 191 -0.20 5.18 6.99
CA LYS A 191 0.29 6.14 8.00
C LYS A 191 -0.72 7.23 8.37
N THR A 192 -1.79 7.38 7.61
CA THR A 192 -2.81 8.40 7.85
C THR A 192 -4.00 7.80 8.57
N ASN A 193 -4.18 8.16 9.84
CA ASN A 193 -5.39 7.79 10.57
C ASN A 193 -6.49 8.83 10.33
N ILE A 194 -7.41 8.55 9.41
CA ILE A 194 -8.55 9.45 9.12
C ILE A 194 -9.60 9.52 10.25
N PHE A 195 -9.49 8.66 11.27
CA PHE A 195 -10.40 8.61 12.42
C PHE A 195 -9.86 9.31 13.67
N GLN A 196 -8.61 9.75 13.66
CA GLN A 196 -8.08 10.65 14.69
C GLN A 196 -8.24 12.08 14.20
N LYS A 197 -9.26 12.76 14.74
CA LYS A 197 -9.42 14.22 14.66
C LYS A 197 -8.54 14.90 15.68
#